data_AF-A0AAN7Z075-F1
#
_entry.id   AF-A0AAN7Z075-F1
#
_cell.length_a   1.000
_cell.length_b   1.000
_cell.length_c   1.000
_cell.angle_alpha   90.00
_cell.angle_beta   90.00
_cell.angle_gamma   90.00
#
_symmetry.space_group_name_H-M   'P 1'
#
loop_
_entity.id
_entity.type
_entity.pdbx_description
1 polymer ?
#
loop_
_entity_poly.entity_id
_entity_poly.type
_entity_poly.pdbx_seq_one_letter_code
_entity_poly.pdbx_strand_id
1 'polypeptide(L)'
;MEYENSVSLEAAGHLFKKIGDHDPKTIAKVLMNGKSHPLIKLENINLGDEGVKTISKALGQQSIVSSLDLSCNSITDIGIKHLCEGIENNRYLLFLKLDNNPIGDQGFKYLCSLLKSKQCILKSLYISDCSITNKSMEHLVDALSVNQSLETIHLNSNKISNEGAIVLSKLINSQSHLKNLSLFFCGIGDNGANAFLHQLEKPEFIKYRLLALTIKGNKINTGIIESINKCLIAKKNHIKAERMKAEHQKMIDEQVKLKMKSVNMEMEKKMNSLELESKRKLEEEINNINEESKKKLDQRINNINEESKKKLNEKLKNIEKKEETLNARDSDFSNRLKQFEKEKKKKENQHSIETPVQKSLESSSSNIKKQIKKKYSDSVIIVIAGDKSKDKELLIEYCMSALEDCRIEAENDFEKIFTGIIQIDNKPIHFTFVNTSSDDRYSRLRALQYEQADAAVIAFTTNDRVSFEDIPFQWIPEIEFMGKIPIFITGMYPEKRSNPLKPTDISVDEGRNTSLKFGASNYFEPTNSLDIKNISQIVYKDVKKKKK
;
A
#
# COMPACT_ATOMS: atom_id res chain seq x y z
N MET A 1 -14.42 20.67 -44.22
CA MET A 1 -14.63 19.27 -43.82
C MET A 1 -14.33 19.20 -42.34
N GLU A 2 -15.19 18.51 -41.62
CA GLU A 2 -15.39 18.68 -40.19
C GLU A 2 -14.22 18.13 -39.36
N TYR A 3 -13.87 18.85 -38.30
CA TYR A 3 -13.20 18.25 -37.15
C TYR A 3 -14.28 17.68 -36.24
N GLU A 4 -14.28 16.36 -36.01
CA GLU A 4 -15.27 15.70 -35.17
C GLU A 4 -15.07 16.02 -33.68
N ASN A 5 -16.15 16.39 -32.99
CA ASN A 5 -16.15 16.72 -31.57
C ASN A 5 -15.92 15.48 -30.69
N SER A 6 -14.66 15.17 -30.39
CA SER A 6 -14.25 14.04 -29.55
C SER A 6 -13.93 14.47 -28.10
N VAL A 7 -14.94 14.89 -27.35
CA VAL A 7 -14.78 15.26 -25.93
C VAL A 7 -14.67 14.00 -25.06
N SER A 8 -13.44 13.58 -24.75
CA SER A 8 -13.19 12.51 -23.79
C SER A 8 -13.55 12.97 -22.38
N LEU A 9 -14.42 12.22 -21.69
CA LEU A 9 -15.18 12.72 -20.54
C LEU A 9 -15.08 11.78 -19.35
N GLU A 10 -13.87 11.74 -18.80
CA GLU A 10 -13.41 10.72 -17.86
C GLU A 10 -13.11 11.32 -16.46
N ALA A 11 -13.15 10.47 -15.43
CA ALA A 11 -13.30 10.71 -13.99
C ALA A 11 -14.50 11.55 -13.52
N ALA A 12 -14.92 12.57 -14.27
CA ALA A 12 -16.03 13.45 -13.92
C ALA A 12 -17.19 13.44 -14.92
N GLY A 13 -16.94 13.02 -16.16
CA GLY A 13 -17.84 13.31 -17.29
C GLY A 13 -19.22 12.67 -17.22
N HIS A 14 -19.40 11.51 -16.57
CA HIS A 14 -20.73 10.90 -16.46
C HIS A 14 -21.68 11.68 -15.54
N LEU A 15 -21.14 12.46 -14.60
CA LEU A 15 -21.92 13.32 -13.73
C LEU A 15 -22.35 14.60 -14.46
N PHE A 16 -21.44 15.22 -15.23
CA PHE A 16 -21.76 16.44 -15.99
C PHE A 16 -22.62 16.17 -17.22
N LYS A 17 -22.39 15.05 -17.94
CA LYS A 17 -23.33 14.53 -18.96
C LYS A 17 -24.76 14.31 -18.44
N LYS A 18 -24.95 14.17 -17.11
CA LYS A 18 -26.28 13.96 -16.49
C LYS A 18 -26.91 15.25 -15.91
N ILE A 19 -26.14 16.32 -15.70
CA ILE A 19 -26.67 17.58 -15.14
C ILE A 19 -27.12 18.54 -16.26
N GLY A 20 -26.56 18.41 -17.47
CA GLY A 20 -26.88 19.27 -18.60
C GLY A 20 -25.96 20.49 -18.64
N ASP A 21 -25.33 20.68 -19.80
CA ASP A 21 -24.27 21.64 -20.09
C ASP A 21 -23.03 21.59 -19.17
N HIS A 22 -21.92 22.09 -19.68
CA HIS A 22 -20.66 22.20 -18.93
C HIS A 22 -20.64 23.44 -18.01
N ASP A 23 -21.79 23.82 -17.43
CA ASP A 23 -21.95 25.02 -16.60
C ASP A 23 -20.96 24.98 -15.42
N PRO A 24 -20.03 25.95 -15.33
CA PRO A 24 -19.07 26.04 -14.23
C PRO A 24 -19.72 26.09 -12.83
N LYS A 25 -20.96 26.58 -12.70
CA LYS A 25 -21.69 26.57 -11.41
C LYS A 25 -22.13 25.16 -11.03
N THR A 26 -22.50 24.34 -12.01
CA THR A 26 -22.76 22.91 -11.85
C THR A 26 -21.49 22.16 -11.44
N ILE A 27 -20.35 22.48 -12.08
CA ILE A 27 -19.04 21.92 -11.70
C ILE A 27 -18.67 22.31 -10.27
N ALA A 28 -18.83 23.58 -9.90
CA ALA A 28 -18.62 24.07 -8.53
C ALA A 28 -19.52 23.37 -7.50
N LYS A 29 -20.81 23.15 -7.77
CA LYS A 29 -21.71 22.41 -6.87
C LYS A 29 -21.23 20.98 -6.61
N VAL A 30 -20.69 20.31 -7.63
CA VAL A 30 -20.11 18.96 -7.48
C VAL A 30 -18.85 18.99 -6.63
N LEU A 31 -17.94 19.94 -6.90
CA LEU A 31 -16.71 20.15 -6.13
C LEU A 31 -16.97 20.41 -4.64
N MET A 32 -18.10 21.03 -4.28
CA MET A 32 -18.48 21.34 -2.90
C MET A 32 -19.28 20.23 -2.19
N ASN A 33 -19.63 19.13 -2.85
CA ASN A 33 -20.57 18.11 -2.33
C ASN A 33 -19.94 17.13 -1.30
N GLY A 34 -18.92 17.56 -0.54
CA GLY A 34 -18.29 16.83 0.57
C GLY A 34 -17.63 15.47 0.24
N LYS A 35 -17.60 15.06 -1.03
CA LYS A 35 -17.09 13.75 -1.47
C LYS A 35 -15.67 13.88 -2.03
N SER A 36 -14.81 12.91 -1.72
CA SER A 36 -13.51 12.76 -2.37
C SER A 36 -13.68 12.52 -3.86
N HIS A 37 -12.99 13.32 -4.68
CA HIS A 37 -12.93 13.20 -6.13
C HIS A 37 -11.43 13.18 -6.53
N PRO A 38 -10.77 12.00 -6.46
CA PRO A 38 -9.32 11.89 -6.60
C PRO A 38 -8.76 12.48 -7.89
N LEU A 39 -9.56 12.43 -8.96
CA LEU A 39 -9.29 13.01 -10.27
C LEU A 39 -10.55 13.69 -10.80
N ILE A 40 -10.37 14.84 -11.44
CA ILE A 40 -11.40 15.54 -12.21
C ILE A 40 -10.75 16.01 -13.51
N LYS A 41 -11.13 15.41 -14.64
CA LYS A 41 -10.77 15.92 -15.97
C LYS A 41 -11.87 16.85 -16.49
N LEU A 42 -11.47 18.06 -16.88
CA LEU A 42 -12.31 19.09 -17.51
C LEU A 42 -11.69 19.56 -18.84
N GLU A 43 -10.82 18.75 -19.46
CA GLU A 43 -10.14 19.11 -20.70
C GLU A 43 -11.14 19.47 -21.82
N ASN A 44 -10.86 20.54 -22.57
CA ASN A 44 -11.59 20.93 -23.78
C ASN A 44 -13.12 21.07 -23.61
N ILE A 45 -13.57 21.68 -22.50
CA ILE A 45 -14.99 22.01 -22.26
C ILE A 45 -15.27 23.53 -22.34
N ASN A 46 -14.31 24.31 -22.85
CA ASN A 46 -14.41 25.75 -23.09
C ASN A 46 -14.83 26.58 -21.85
N LEU A 47 -14.20 26.32 -20.69
CA LEU A 47 -14.50 27.02 -19.44
C LEU A 47 -14.26 28.53 -19.49
N GLY A 48 -13.15 28.95 -20.12
CA GLY A 48 -12.63 30.32 -20.01
C GLY A 48 -12.39 30.79 -18.57
N ASP A 49 -12.04 32.06 -18.41
CA ASP A 49 -11.61 32.61 -17.12
C ASP A 49 -12.74 32.66 -16.07
N GLU A 50 -13.97 33.04 -16.46
CA GLU A 50 -15.12 33.04 -15.55
C GLU A 50 -15.53 31.62 -15.12
N GLY A 51 -15.31 30.61 -15.97
CA GLY A 51 -15.53 29.22 -15.62
C GLY A 51 -14.51 28.71 -14.60
N VAL A 52 -13.23 28.95 -14.87
CA VAL A 52 -12.14 28.65 -13.92
C VAL A 52 -12.34 29.37 -12.60
N LYS A 53 -12.70 30.66 -12.61
CA LYS A 53 -13.04 31.47 -11.42
C LYS A 53 -14.18 30.87 -10.59
N THR A 54 -15.18 30.30 -11.24
CA THR A 54 -16.31 29.63 -10.57
C THR A 54 -15.87 28.30 -9.93
N ILE A 55 -15.05 27.51 -10.63
CA ILE A 55 -14.40 26.29 -10.11
C ILE A 55 -13.46 26.60 -8.94
N SER A 56 -12.68 27.67 -9.03
CA SER A 56 -11.67 28.06 -8.06
C SER A 56 -12.27 28.44 -6.70
N LYS A 57 -13.43 29.10 -6.72
CA LYS A 57 -14.23 29.38 -5.51
C LYS A 57 -14.72 28.12 -4.79
N ALA A 58 -14.90 27.01 -5.50
CA ALA A 58 -15.23 25.73 -4.90
C ALA A 58 -13.98 24.98 -4.39
N LEU A 59 -12.88 25.01 -5.16
CA LEU A 59 -11.58 24.46 -4.74
C LEU A 59 -11.12 25.06 -3.40
N GLY A 60 -11.24 26.38 -3.24
CA GLY A 60 -10.80 27.11 -2.04
C GLY A 60 -11.69 26.95 -0.79
N GLN A 61 -12.69 26.06 -0.81
CA GLN A 61 -13.54 25.76 0.35
C GLN A 61 -13.15 24.42 1.00
N GLN A 62 -13.90 23.35 0.73
CA GLN A 62 -13.67 22.00 1.27
C GLN A 62 -13.63 20.94 0.16
N SER A 63 -13.21 21.32 -1.05
CA SER A 63 -13.16 20.39 -2.18
C SER A 63 -11.99 19.40 -2.05
N ILE A 64 -12.32 18.13 -1.85
CA ILE A 64 -11.35 17.04 -1.69
C ILE A 64 -10.98 16.49 -3.08
N VAL A 65 -10.12 17.23 -3.78
CA VAL A 65 -9.64 16.90 -5.13
C VAL A 65 -8.12 16.78 -5.09
N SER A 66 -7.55 15.63 -5.46
CA SER A 66 -6.09 15.44 -5.51
C SER A 66 -5.46 15.71 -6.87
N SER A 67 -6.23 15.58 -7.95
CA SER A 67 -5.78 15.75 -9.33
C SER A 67 -6.83 16.50 -10.15
N LEU A 68 -6.44 17.60 -10.80
CA LEU A 68 -7.32 18.44 -11.60
C LEU A 68 -6.68 18.70 -12.97
N ASP A 69 -7.44 18.43 -14.03
CA ASP A 69 -7.04 18.71 -15.41
C ASP A 69 -7.97 19.78 -16.00
N LEU A 70 -7.37 20.92 -16.36
CA LEU A 70 -8.00 22.11 -16.94
C LEU A 70 -7.41 22.43 -18.32
N SER A 71 -6.77 21.46 -18.97
CA SER A 71 -6.11 21.64 -20.28
C SER A 71 -7.09 22.06 -21.38
N CYS A 72 -6.61 22.72 -22.44
CA CYS A 72 -7.39 23.06 -23.63
C CYS A 72 -8.68 23.90 -23.38
N ASN A 73 -8.69 24.82 -22.40
CA ASN A 73 -9.90 25.52 -21.94
C ASN A 73 -9.96 27.05 -22.21
N SER A 74 -9.04 27.57 -23.04
CA SER A 74 -8.92 29.01 -23.34
C SER A 74 -8.67 29.88 -22.08
N ILE A 75 -7.94 29.35 -21.10
CA ILE A 75 -7.65 30.03 -19.82
C ILE A 75 -6.49 31.02 -20.00
N THR A 76 -6.69 32.27 -19.56
CA THR A 76 -5.68 33.34 -19.61
C THR A 76 -5.02 33.57 -18.25
N ASP A 77 -4.20 34.63 -18.10
CA ASP A 77 -3.66 35.02 -16.80
C ASP A 77 -4.75 35.41 -15.79
N ILE A 78 -5.93 35.84 -16.25
CA ILE A 78 -7.08 36.20 -15.41
C ILE A 78 -7.65 34.95 -14.71
N GLY A 79 -7.93 33.88 -15.46
CA GLY A 79 -8.41 32.62 -14.90
C GLY A 79 -7.37 31.96 -14.00
N ILE A 80 -6.09 32.02 -14.38
CA ILE A 80 -5.00 31.51 -13.55
C ILE A 80 -4.82 32.29 -12.25
N LYS A 81 -5.04 33.61 -12.24
CA LYS A 81 -5.06 34.39 -10.99
C LYS A 81 -6.10 33.85 -10.02
N HIS A 82 -7.34 33.67 -10.49
CA HIS A 82 -8.42 33.12 -9.67
C HIS A 82 -8.16 31.66 -9.25
N LEU A 83 -7.52 30.86 -10.11
CA LEU A 83 -7.09 29.50 -9.78
C LEU A 83 -6.06 29.48 -8.65
N CYS A 84 -5.13 30.43 -8.61
CA CYS A 84 -4.19 30.57 -7.50
C CYS A 84 -4.89 30.94 -6.19
N GLU A 85 -5.84 31.90 -6.23
CA GLU A 85 -6.67 32.28 -5.07
C GLU A 85 -7.47 31.08 -4.50
N GLY A 86 -7.93 30.18 -5.38
CA GLY A 86 -8.59 28.92 -4.99
C GLY A 86 -7.64 27.86 -4.41
N ILE A 87 -6.50 27.61 -5.07
CA ILE A 87 -5.58 26.54 -4.67
C ILE A 87 -4.83 26.89 -3.38
N GLU A 88 -4.53 28.15 -3.09
CA GLU A 88 -3.84 28.54 -1.84
C GLU A 88 -4.64 28.16 -0.57
N ASN A 89 -5.96 28.08 -0.69
CA ASN A 89 -6.85 27.62 0.37
C ASN A 89 -7.09 26.10 0.37
N ASN A 90 -6.85 25.42 -0.77
CA ASN A 90 -7.07 23.98 -0.91
C ASN A 90 -5.93 23.14 -0.29
N ARG A 91 -6.29 22.08 0.44
CA ARG A 91 -5.33 21.22 1.16
C ARG A 91 -5.27 19.77 0.65
N TYR A 92 -5.75 19.53 -0.56
CA TYR A 92 -5.83 18.21 -1.18
C TYR A 92 -5.18 18.14 -2.56
N LEU A 93 -5.14 19.25 -3.31
CA LEU A 93 -4.66 19.27 -4.69
C LEU A 93 -3.14 19.07 -4.78
N LEU A 94 -2.73 17.90 -5.28
CA LEU A 94 -1.34 17.52 -5.50
C LEU A 94 -0.92 17.65 -6.96
N PHE A 95 -1.86 17.56 -7.90
CA PHE A 95 -1.57 17.51 -9.33
C PHE A 95 -2.48 18.46 -10.10
N LEU A 96 -1.88 19.27 -10.97
CA LEU A 96 -2.59 20.24 -11.80
C LEU A 96 -2.07 20.15 -13.23
N LYS A 97 -2.97 19.91 -14.19
CA LYS A 97 -2.71 20.09 -15.62
C LYS A 97 -3.44 21.32 -16.16
N LEU A 98 -2.74 22.06 -17.00
CA LEU A 98 -3.14 23.33 -17.60
C LEU A 98 -2.68 23.44 -19.07
N ASP A 99 -2.25 22.34 -19.69
CA ASP A 99 -1.63 22.33 -21.01
C ASP A 99 -2.54 22.96 -22.09
N ASN A 100 -1.95 23.54 -23.13
CA ASN A 100 -2.66 24.16 -24.26
C ASN A 100 -3.64 25.29 -23.86
N ASN A 101 -3.25 26.16 -22.91
CA ASN A 101 -4.03 27.34 -22.50
C ASN A 101 -3.22 28.65 -22.68
N PRO A 102 -3.81 29.76 -23.16
CA PRO A 102 -3.12 31.04 -23.42
C PRO A 102 -2.74 31.84 -22.15
N ILE A 103 -2.05 31.21 -21.21
CA ILE A 103 -1.73 31.71 -19.86
C ILE A 103 -0.67 32.83 -19.87
N GLY A 104 0.37 32.67 -20.69
CA GLY A 104 1.47 33.62 -20.83
C GLY A 104 2.33 33.83 -19.57
N ASP A 105 3.31 34.72 -19.67
CA ASP A 105 4.25 35.02 -18.58
C ASP A 105 3.58 35.61 -17.33
N GLN A 106 2.51 36.39 -17.48
CA GLN A 106 1.80 37.01 -16.36
C GLN A 106 0.98 35.97 -15.58
N GLY A 107 0.33 35.03 -16.26
CA GLY A 107 -0.37 33.93 -15.61
C GLY A 107 0.61 32.99 -14.91
N PHE A 108 1.72 32.69 -15.56
CA PHE A 108 2.78 31.88 -14.96
C PHE A 108 3.43 32.56 -13.74
N LYS A 109 3.49 33.90 -13.70
CA LYS A 109 3.91 34.66 -12.52
C LYS A 109 2.96 34.50 -11.32
N TYR A 110 1.65 34.39 -11.53
CA TYR A 110 0.71 34.05 -10.46
C TYR A 110 0.97 32.62 -9.94
N LEU A 111 1.18 31.63 -10.83
CA LEU A 111 1.53 30.26 -10.44
C LEU A 111 2.87 30.19 -9.68
N CYS A 112 3.88 30.95 -10.10
CA CYS A 112 5.14 31.07 -9.36
C CYS A 112 4.93 31.70 -7.97
N SER A 113 3.96 32.60 -7.83
CA SER A 113 3.60 33.21 -6.53
C SER A 113 2.86 32.22 -5.63
N LEU A 114 1.94 31.43 -6.17
CA LEU A 114 1.30 30.30 -5.50
C LEU A 114 2.35 29.27 -5.01
N LEU A 115 3.33 28.93 -5.85
CA LEU A 115 4.40 28.00 -5.48
C LEU A 115 5.32 28.55 -4.37
N LYS A 116 5.44 29.87 -4.21
CA LYS A 116 6.12 30.51 -3.06
C LYS A 116 5.31 30.40 -1.75
N SER A 117 4.02 30.13 -1.81
CA SER A 117 3.17 30.01 -0.62
C SER A 117 3.47 28.72 0.16
N LYS A 118 3.61 28.83 1.49
CA LYS A 118 3.83 27.67 2.39
C LYS A 118 2.62 26.75 2.46
N GLN A 119 1.48 27.20 1.93
CA GLN A 119 0.22 26.48 1.89
C GLN A 119 0.12 25.56 0.67
N CYS A 120 0.91 25.82 -0.39
CA CYS A 120 0.88 25.07 -1.64
C CYS A 120 1.53 23.69 -1.51
N ILE A 121 0.72 22.64 -1.69
CA ILE A 121 1.16 21.23 -1.62
C ILE A 121 1.27 20.53 -2.98
N LEU A 122 1.18 21.29 -4.09
CA LEU A 122 1.31 20.76 -5.45
C LEU A 122 2.64 20.01 -5.63
N LYS A 123 2.55 18.74 -6.07
CA LYS A 123 3.67 17.85 -6.38
C LYS A 123 4.03 17.84 -7.86
N SER A 124 3.04 18.02 -8.74
CA SER A 124 3.28 18.14 -10.18
C SER A 124 2.42 19.23 -10.84
N LEU A 125 3.05 19.96 -11.76
CA LEU A 125 2.41 21.00 -12.58
C LEU A 125 2.72 20.76 -14.06
N TYR A 126 1.67 20.65 -14.87
CA TYR A 126 1.74 20.52 -16.32
C TYR A 126 1.20 21.79 -16.96
N ILE A 127 2.02 22.44 -17.77
CA ILE A 127 1.73 23.76 -18.35
C ILE A 127 2.46 23.91 -19.69
N SER A 128 2.33 22.88 -20.54
CA SER A 128 2.88 22.80 -21.89
C SER A 128 2.07 23.64 -22.87
N ASP A 129 2.73 24.19 -23.89
CA ASP A 129 2.16 25.10 -24.91
C ASP A 129 1.23 26.17 -24.33
N CYS A 130 1.73 26.88 -23.31
CA CYS A 130 0.98 27.88 -22.55
C CYS A 130 1.41 29.33 -22.85
N SER A 131 2.08 29.55 -23.97
CA SER A 131 2.67 30.83 -24.39
C SER A 131 3.62 31.49 -23.37
N ILE A 132 4.22 30.69 -22.47
CA ILE A 132 5.23 31.15 -21.51
C ILE A 132 6.55 31.43 -22.26
N THR A 133 7.33 32.42 -21.82
CA THR A 133 8.63 32.77 -22.42
C THR A 133 9.79 32.73 -21.42
N ASN A 134 11.01 32.97 -21.90
CA ASN A 134 12.20 33.12 -21.06
C ASN A 134 12.03 34.16 -19.93
N LYS A 135 11.20 35.20 -20.11
CA LYS A 135 11.03 36.34 -19.18
C LYS A 135 10.55 35.95 -17.79
N SER A 136 9.73 34.90 -17.67
CA SER A 136 9.16 34.47 -16.40
C SER A 136 9.97 33.41 -15.66
N MET A 137 11.06 32.90 -16.25
CA MET A 137 11.85 31.80 -15.68
C MET A 137 12.53 32.17 -14.36
N GLU A 138 12.88 33.44 -14.14
CA GLU A 138 13.45 33.88 -12.86
C GLU A 138 12.43 33.77 -11.72
N HIS A 139 11.15 34.02 -11.99
CA HIS A 139 10.09 33.83 -10.99
C HIS A 139 9.90 32.36 -10.61
N LEU A 140 10.14 31.42 -11.54
CA LEU A 140 10.15 29.98 -11.23
C LEU A 140 11.39 29.59 -10.42
N VAL A 141 12.57 30.13 -10.77
CA VAL A 141 13.80 29.88 -9.99
C VAL A 141 13.64 30.34 -8.54
N ASP A 142 13.13 31.55 -8.32
CA ASP A 142 12.81 32.02 -6.98
C ASP A 142 11.80 31.09 -6.28
N ALA A 143 10.72 30.72 -6.97
CA ALA A 143 9.63 29.95 -6.38
C ALA A 143 10.12 28.57 -5.92
N LEU A 144 10.86 27.88 -6.78
CA LEU A 144 11.42 26.56 -6.49
C LEU A 144 12.65 26.59 -5.58
N SER A 145 13.15 27.77 -5.20
CA SER A 145 14.16 27.93 -4.14
C SER A 145 13.57 27.85 -2.73
N VAL A 146 12.29 28.21 -2.55
CA VAL A 146 11.56 28.18 -1.27
C VAL A 146 10.50 27.08 -1.20
N ASN A 147 9.98 26.64 -2.35
CA ASN A 147 8.97 25.58 -2.42
C ASN A 147 9.54 24.21 -2.00
N GLN A 148 8.77 23.48 -1.19
CA GLN A 148 9.13 22.16 -0.65
C GLN A 148 8.14 21.05 -1.05
N SER A 149 7.29 21.29 -2.04
CA SER A 149 6.21 20.38 -2.47
C SER A 149 6.36 19.89 -3.90
N LEU A 150 6.76 20.75 -4.84
CA LEU A 150 6.81 20.44 -6.27
C LEU A 150 7.99 19.54 -6.63
N GLU A 151 7.69 18.34 -7.11
CA GLU A 151 8.66 17.33 -7.54
C GLU A 151 8.78 17.23 -9.06
N THR A 152 7.81 17.73 -9.82
CA THR A 152 7.73 17.58 -11.28
C THR A 152 7.14 18.84 -11.92
N ILE A 153 7.78 19.35 -12.98
CA ILE A 153 7.18 20.39 -13.82
C ILE A 153 7.40 20.10 -15.31
N HIS A 154 6.33 20.23 -16.10
CA HIS A 154 6.34 20.08 -17.55
C HIS A 154 6.03 21.44 -18.19
N LEU A 155 7.02 21.99 -18.90
CA LEU A 155 7.01 23.31 -19.54
C LEU A 155 7.12 23.20 -21.07
N ASN A 156 6.78 22.04 -21.64
CA ASN A 156 7.03 21.70 -23.04
C ASN A 156 6.39 22.70 -24.02
N SER A 157 6.95 22.84 -25.22
CA SER A 157 6.47 23.72 -26.31
C SER A 157 6.40 25.23 -26.00
N ASN A 158 6.76 25.67 -24.78
CA ASN A 158 6.85 27.09 -24.43
C ASN A 158 8.14 27.75 -24.97
N LYS A 159 8.15 29.08 -25.12
CA LYS A 159 9.23 29.84 -25.78
C LYS A 159 10.36 30.20 -24.80
N ILE A 160 10.92 29.18 -24.14
CA ILE A 160 11.88 29.33 -23.02
C ILE A 160 13.29 29.72 -23.47
N SER A 161 13.67 29.37 -24.71
CA SER A 161 14.94 29.75 -25.38
C SER A 161 16.24 29.39 -24.61
N ASN A 162 17.39 29.85 -25.11
CA ASN A 162 18.67 29.65 -24.41
C ASN A 162 18.73 30.44 -23.10
N GLU A 163 18.15 31.63 -23.09
CA GLU A 163 18.20 32.59 -21.99
C GLU A 163 17.41 32.05 -20.79
N GLY A 164 16.22 31.50 -21.02
CA GLY A 164 15.45 30.82 -19.98
C GLY A 164 16.11 29.51 -19.52
N ALA A 165 16.73 28.74 -20.42
CA ALA A 165 17.50 27.55 -20.05
C ALA A 165 18.69 27.88 -19.14
N ILE A 166 19.44 28.96 -19.43
CA ILE A 166 20.52 29.47 -18.58
C ILE A 166 19.99 29.85 -17.19
N VAL A 167 18.84 30.53 -17.12
CA VAL A 167 18.17 30.84 -15.84
C VAL A 167 17.76 29.57 -15.09
N LEU A 168 17.07 28.63 -15.75
CA LEU A 168 16.62 27.38 -15.14
C LEU A 168 17.78 26.48 -14.67
N SER A 169 18.97 26.58 -15.29
CA SER A 169 20.16 25.81 -14.86
C SER A 169 20.53 26.04 -13.39
N LYS A 170 20.19 27.22 -12.85
CA LYS A 170 20.36 27.58 -11.43
C LYS A 170 19.64 26.60 -10.47
N LEU A 171 18.60 25.90 -10.93
CA LEU A 171 17.85 24.93 -10.13
C LEU A 171 18.58 23.61 -9.87
N ILE A 172 19.52 23.21 -10.74
CA ILE A 172 20.20 21.90 -10.65
C ILE A 172 20.95 21.73 -9.32
N ASN A 173 21.55 22.82 -8.83
CA ASN A 173 22.34 22.88 -7.61
C ASN A 173 21.68 23.76 -6.52
N SER A 174 20.35 23.78 -6.47
CA SER A 174 19.57 24.46 -5.43
C SER A 174 18.88 23.46 -4.50
N GLN A 175 18.44 23.91 -3.31
CA GLN A 175 17.69 23.07 -2.35
C GLN A 175 16.23 22.79 -2.78
N SER A 176 15.94 22.97 -4.08
CA SER A 176 14.63 22.68 -4.66
C SER A 176 14.21 21.23 -4.44
N HIS A 177 12.90 21.03 -4.27
CA HIS A 177 12.32 19.70 -4.16
C HIS A 177 12.10 19.01 -5.53
N LEU A 178 12.37 19.73 -6.63
CA LEU A 178 12.18 19.28 -8.00
C LEU A 178 13.06 18.05 -8.35
N LYS A 179 12.40 16.98 -8.79
CA LYS A 179 13.01 15.72 -9.26
C LYS A 179 12.99 15.60 -10.78
N ASN A 180 11.97 16.14 -11.44
CA ASN A 180 11.78 16.10 -12.90
C ASN A 180 11.55 17.52 -13.46
N LEU A 181 12.31 17.88 -14.50
CA LEU A 181 12.10 19.09 -15.31
C LEU A 181 11.95 18.69 -16.79
N SER A 182 10.78 18.90 -17.38
CA SER A 182 10.50 18.60 -18.80
C SER A 182 10.40 19.89 -19.62
N LEU A 183 11.19 19.95 -20.69
CA LEU A 183 11.43 21.13 -21.53
C LEU A 183 11.51 20.72 -23.02
N PHE A 184 10.65 19.79 -23.48
CA PHE A 184 10.58 19.42 -24.90
C PHE A 184 10.20 20.62 -25.76
N PHE A 185 10.78 20.73 -26.97
CA PHE A 185 10.43 21.75 -27.98
C PHE A 185 10.46 23.22 -27.50
N CYS A 186 11.19 23.51 -26.42
CA CYS A 186 11.20 24.81 -25.75
C CYS A 186 12.05 25.93 -26.43
N GLY A 187 12.47 25.71 -27.68
CA GLY A 187 13.34 26.65 -28.42
C GLY A 187 14.79 26.72 -27.91
N ILE A 188 15.23 25.74 -27.12
CA ILE A 188 16.58 25.67 -26.55
C ILE A 188 17.58 25.26 -27.65
N GLY A 189 18.84 25.72 -27.55
CA GLY A 189 19.96 25.24 -28.34
C GLY A 189 21.19 24.95 -27.48
N ASP A 190 22.34 24.72 -28.12
CA ASP A 190 23.58 24.27 -27.47
C ASP A 190 24.00 25.14 -26.28
N ASN A 191 23.85 26.47 -26.37
CA ASN A 191 24.21 27.39 -25.29
C ASN A 191 23.37 27.16 -24.01
N GLY A 192 22.05 27.02 -24.16
CA GLY A 192 21.15 26.70 -23.05
C GLY A 192 21.35 25.27 -22.52
N ALA A 193 21.66 24.32 -23.41
CA ALA A 193 21.96 22.94 -23.03
C ALA A 193 23.27 22.82 -22.23
N ASN A 194 24.34 23.50 -22.68
CA ASN A 194 25.63 23.55 -21.98
C ASN A 194 25.52 24.22 -20.60
N ALA A 195 24.63 25.20 -20.44
CA ALA A 195 24.36 25.78 -19.12
C ALA A 195 23.79 24.76 -18.13
N PHE A 196 22.92 23.82 -18.58
CA PHE A 196 22.51 22.69 -17.75
C PHE A 196 23.66 21.69 -17.51
N LEU A 197 24.40 21.31 -18.57
CA LEU A 197 25.51 20.34 -18.46
C LEU A 197 26.57 20.78 -17.43
N HIS A 198 27.04 22.03 -17.51
CA HIS A 198 28.02 22.61 -16.58
C HIS A 198 27.54 22.65 -15.11
N GLN A 199 26.23 22.53 -14.85
CA GLN A 199 25.70 22.38 -13.49
C GLN A 199 25.56 20.90 -13.08
N LEU A 200 25.30 19.98 -14.01
CA LEU A 200 25.23 18.54 -13.77
C LEU A 200 26.61 17.89 -13.56
N GLU A 201 27.66 18.46 -14.14
CA GLU A 201 29.05 17.99 -14.02
C GLU A 201 29.69 18.34 -12.66
N LYS A 202 29.07 19.20 -11.86
CA LYS A 202 29.60 19.59 -10.54
C LYS A 202 29.53 18.42 -9.55
N PRO A 203 30.59 18.15 -8.76
CA PRO A 203 30.58 17.07 -7.76
C PRO A 203 29.42 17.16 -6.75
N GLU A 204 28.94 18.37 -6.46
CA GLU A 204 27.82 18.61 -5.54
C GLU A 204 26.47 18.14 -6.12
N PHE A 205 26.34 17.97 -7.44
CA PHE A 205 25.08 17.61 -8.10
C PHE A 205 24.43 16.35 -7.49
N ILE A 206 25.25 15.41 -7.00
CA ILE A 206 24.78 14.18 -6.36
C ILE A 206 23.91 14.44 -5.12
N LYS A 207 24.10 15.57 -4.42
CA LYS A 207 23.41 15.94 -3.17
C LYS A 207 22.00 16.50 -3.39
N TYR A 208 21.74 17.08 -4.57
CA TYR A 208 20.48 17.77 -4.88
C TYR A 208 19.41 16.82 -5.44
N ARG A 209 18.15 17.26 -5.59
CA ARG A 209 17.03 16.33 -5.86
C ARG A 209 16.72 16.01 -7.32
N LEU A 210 17.25 16.77 -8.29
CA LEU A 210 16.94 16.53 -9.71
C LEU A 210 17.48 15.17 -10.19
N LEU A 211 16.59 14.34 -10.76
CA LEU A 211 16.84 12.99 -11.29
C LEU A 211 16.57 12.88 -12.81
N ALA A 212 15.78 13.79 -13.37
CA ALA A 212 15.44 13.84 -14.78
C ALA A 212 15.38 15.30 -15.28
N LEU A 213 16.09 15.57 -16.37
CA LEU A 213 16.00 16.79 -17.16
C LEU A 213 15.77 16.36 -18.62
N THR A 214 14.63 16.72 -19.20
CA THR A 214 14.27 16.25 -20.55
C THR A 214 14.19 17.43 -21.52
N ILE A 215 15.25 17.59 -22.32
CA ILE A 215 15.42 18.69 -23.30
C ILE A 215 15.42 18.17 -24.77
N LYS A 216 14.91 16.96 -25.01
CA LYS A 216 14.79 16.37 -26.37
C LYS A 216 13.82 17.19 -27.23
N GLY A 217 13.96 17.16 -28.56
CA GLY A 217 13.13 17.95 -29.50
C GLY A 217 13.53 19.43 -29.63
N ASN A 218 14.48 19.90 -28.82
CA ASN A 218 15.15 21.18 -29.02
C ASN A 218 16.26 21.07 -30.08
N LYS A 219 16.79 22.20 -30.56
CA LYS A 219 17.86 22.26 -31.58
C LYS A 219 19.24 22.14 -30.92
N ILE A 220 19.50 20.99 -30.30
CA ILE A 220 20.70 20.71 -29.49
C ILE A 220 21.51 19.57 -30.12
N ASN A 221 22.83 19.71 -30.12
CA ASN A 221 23.81 18.69 -30.50
C ASN A 221 23.65 17.40 -29.67
N THR A 222 23.65 16.23 -30.33
CA THR A 222 23.43 14.94 -29.67
C THR A 222 24.45 14.63 -28.58
N GLY A 223 25.71 15.00 -28.76
CA GLY A 223 26.77 14.79 -27.76
C GLY A 223 26.55 15.56 -26.45
N ILE A 224 25.89 16.73 -26.49
CA ILE A 224 25.50 17.48 -25.28
C ILE A 224 24.35 16.73 -24.57
N ILE A 225 23.35 16.27 -25.33
CA ILE A 225 22.22 15.48 -24.78
C ILE A 225 22.73 14.17 -24.15
N GLU A 226 23.66 13.47 -24.80
CA GLU A 226 24.30 12.26 -24.30
C GLU A 226 25.11 12.52 -23.02
N SER A 227 25.86 13.62 -22.96
CA SER A 227 26.63 14.02 -21.77
C SER A 227 25.73 14.36 -20.57
N ILE A 228 24.63 15.07 -20.82
CA ILE A 228 23.58 15.36 -19.82
C ILE A 228 22.95 14.06 -19.31
N ASN A 229 22.58 13.15 -20.21
CA ASN A 229 22.03 11.84 -19.86
C ASN A 229 23.02 11.00 -19.05
N LYS A 230 24.31 11.01 -19.41
CA LYS A 230 25.38 10.31 -18.68
C LYS A 230 25.49 10.79 -17.23
N CYS A 231 25.43 12.09 -16.97
CA CYS A 231 25.45 12.64 -15.60
C CYS A 231 24.20 12.23 -14.79
N LEU A 232 23.01 12.27 -15.42
CA LEU A 232 21.76 11.84 -14.78
C LEU A 232 21.75 10.34 -14.47
N ILE A 233 22.27 9.50 -15.38
CA ILE A 233 22.39 8.04 -15.20
C ILE A 233 23.40 7.71 -14.10
N ALA A 234 24.56 8.38 -14.07
CA ALA A 234 25.56 8.21 -13.00
C ALA A 234 24.95 8.49 -11.61
N LYS A 235 24.16 9.56 -11.49
CA LYS A 235 23.42 9.89 -10.25
C LYS A 235 22.37 8.85 -9.87
N LYS A 236 21.55 8.38 -10.82
CA LYS A 236 20.58 7.30 -10.57
C LYS A 236 21.27 6.02 -10.08
N ASN A 237 22.41 5.66 -10.69
CA ASN A 237 23.20 4.49 -10.31
C ASN A 237 23.81 4.63 -8.92
N HIS A 238 24.34 5.80 -8.57
CA HIS A 238 24.83 6.09 -7.20
C HIS A 238 23.71 5.95 -6.16
N ILE A 239 22.53 6.55 -6.40
CA ILE A 239 21.37 6.44 -5.49
C ILE A 239 20.93 4.98 -5.32
N LYS A 240 20.93 4.20 -6.41
CA LYS A 240 20.64 2.75 -6.38
C LYS A 240 21.67 1.97 -5.55
N ALA A 241 22.96 2.28 -5.69
CA ALA A 241 24.04 1.65 -4.91
C ALA A 241 23.94 1.95 -3.41
N GLU A 242 23.71 3.21 -3.03
CA GLU A 242 23.52 3.59 -1.61
C GLU A 242 22.27 2.93 -1.01
N ARG A 243 21.18 2.84 -1.77
CA ARG A 243 19.99 2.10 -1.35
C ARG A 243 20.28 0.62 -1.11
N MET A 244 21.03 -0.02 -2.02
CA MET A 244 21.42 -1.43 -1.87
C MET A 244 22.32 -1.68 -0.64
N LYS A 245 23.26 -0.76 -0.34
CA LYS A 245 24.05 -0.82 0.91
C LYS A 245 23.15 -0.75 2.15
N ALA A 246 22.20 0.19 2.17
CA ALA A 246 21.28 0.37 3.30
C ALA A 246 20.30 -0.81 3.48
N GLU A 247 19.84 -1.43 2.39
CA GLU A 247 19.01 -2.64 2.43
C GLU A 247 19.83 -3.86 2.88
N HIS A 248 21.10 -3.98 2.48
CA HIS A 248 22.00 -5.03 2.95
C HIS A 248 22.31 -4.90 4.46
N GLN A 249 22.58 -3.68 4.95
CA GLN A 249 22.81 -3.44 6.39
C GLN A 249 21.60 -3.86 7.23
N LYS A 250 20.39 -3.46 6.83
CA LYS A 250 19.14 -3.86 7.53
C LYS A 250 18.98 -5.38 7.60
N MET A 251 19.37 -6.11 6.55
CA MET A 251 19.32 -7.58 6.54
C MET A 251 20.33 -8.18 7.54
N ILE A 252 21.52 -7.58 7.69
CA ILE A 252 22.49 -7.98 8.72
C ILE A 252 21.91 -7.72 10.12
N ASP A 253 21.38 -6.52 10.36
CA ASP A 253 20.78 -6.12 11.64
C ASP A 253 19.63 -7.07 12.06
N GLU A 254 18.78 -7.45 11.10
CA GLU A 254 17.69 -8.40 11.33
C GLU A 254 18.18 -9.83 11.59
N GLN A 255 19.20 -10.30 10.87
CA GLN A 255 19.82 -11.61 11.14
C GLN A 255 20.46 -11.66 12.54
N VAL A 256 21.15 -10.60 12.96
CA VAL A 256 21.71 -10.47 14.32
C VAL A 256 20.59 -10.52 15.36
N LYS A 257 19.51 -9.74 15.16
CA LYS A 257 18.34 -9.71 16.05
C LYS A 257 17.63 -11.06 16.17
N LEU A 258 17.46 -11.79 15.06
CA LEU A 258 16.88 -13.14 15.05
C LEU A 258 17.78 -14.13 15.80
N LYS A 259 19.10 -14.06 15.61
CA LYS A 259 20.06 -14.95 16.28
C LYS A 259 20.13 -14.68 17.78
N MET A 260 20.10 -13.41 18.21
CA MET A 260 19.95 -13.03 19.62
C MET A 260 18.66 -13.59 20.22
N LYS A 261 17.51 -13.46 19.52
CA LYS A 261 16.24 -14.03 20.01
C LYS A 261 16.30 -15.56 20.18
N SER A 262 16.99 -16.27 19.28
CA SER A 262 17.21 -17.72 19.41
C SER A 262 18.05 -18.07 20.64
N VAL A 263 19.17 -17.36 20.85
CA VAL A 263 20.06 -17.57 22.00
C VAL A 263 19.33 -17.29 23.32
N ASN A 264 18.55 -16.20 23.40
CA ASN A 264 17.77 -15.88 24.59
C ASN A 264 16.74 -16.97 24.91
N MET A 265 15.99 -17.46 23.92
CA MET A 265 15.03 -18.55 24.11
C MET A 265 15.69 -19.87 24.53
N GLU A 266 16.92 -20.13 24.08
CA GLU A 266 17.70 -21.29 24.50
C GLU A 266 18.21 -21.14 25.95
N MET A 267 18.65 -19.94 26.35
CA MET A 267 18.99 -19.61 27.74
C MET A 267 17.78 -19.73 28.67
N GLU A 268 16.62 -19.16 28.30
CA GLU A 268 15.36 -19.27 29.06
C GLU A 268 14.96 -20.73 29.31
N LYS A 269 14.96 -21.56 28.25
CA LYS A 269 14.70 -23.01 28.38
C LYS A 269 15.69 -23.68 29.33
N LYS A 270 16.97 -23.32 29.24
CA LYS A 270 18.03 -23.92 30.06
C LYS A 270 17.90 -23.52 31.55
N MET A 271 17.59 -22.26 31.85
CA MET A 271 17.26 -21.83 33.21
C MET A 271 16.05 -22.60 33.75
N ASN A 272 14.94 -22.64 32.99
CA ASN A 272 13.71 -23.32 33.43
C ASN A 272 13.94 -24.82 33.68
N SER A 273 14.80 -25.49 32.91
CA SER A 273 15.18 -26.88 33.17
C SER A 273 16.01 -27.05 34.45
N LEU A 274 16.97 -26.15 34.71
CA LEU A 274 17.80 -26.19 35.92
C LEU A 274 16.97 -25.88 37.18
N GLU A 275 16.03 -24.94 37.10
CA GLU A 275 15.10 -24.61 38.17
C GLU A 275 14.17 -25.80 38.48
N LEU A 276 13.58 -26.43 37.45
CA LEU A 276 12.72 -27.60 37.61
C LEU A 276 13.49 -28.81 38.20
N GLU A 277 14.73 -29.05 37.75
CA GLU A 277 15.56 -30.14 38.28
C GLU A 277 15.97 -29.87 39.74
N SER A 278 16.30 -28.62 40.08
CA SER A 278 16.60 -28.20 41.47
C SER A 278 15.38 -28.36 42.37
N LYS A 279 14.19 -27.99 41.89
CA LYS A 279 12.93 -28.16 42.63
C LYS A 279 12.59 -29.63 42.87
N ARG A 280 12.80 -30.51 41.88
CA ARG A 280 12.59 -31.96 42.04
C ARG A 280 13.48 -32.56 43.12
N LYS A 281 14.77 -32.19 43.14
CA LYS A 281 15.72 -32.66 44.16
C LYS A 281 15.29 -32.24 45.57
N LEU A 282 14.85 -30.98 45.74
CA LEU A 282 14.26 -30.50 47.00
C LEU A 282 12.97 -31.26 47.38
N GLU A 283 12.09 -31.56 46.42
CA GLU A 283 10.88 -32.35 46.65
C GLU A 283 11.18 -33.81 47.06
N GLU A 284 12.21 -34.43 46.48
CA GLU A 284 12.69 -35.76 46.87
C GLU A 284 13.34 -35.76 48.26
N GLU A 285 14.17 -34.77 48.59
CA GLU A 285 14.75 -34.59 49.94
C GLU A 285 13.65 -34.42 51.01
N ILE A 286 12.67 -33.54 50.77
CA ILE A 286 11.52 -33.32 51.66
C ILE A 286 10.71 -34.61 51.85
N ASN A 287 10.44 -35.36 50.78
CA ASN A 287 9.69 -36.62 50.87
C ASN A 287 10.45 -37.70 51.65
N ASN A 288 11.76 -37.83 51.46
CA ASN A 288 12.59 -38.75 52.24
C ASN A 288 12.58 -38.41 53.74
N ILE A 289 12.72 -37.13 54.09
CA ILE A 289 12.64 -36.65 55.48
C ILE A 289 11.26 -36.94 56.09
N ASN A 290 10.18 -36.75 55.34
CA ASN A 290 8.81 -37.05 55.77
C ASN A 290 8.57 -38.55 55.99
N GLU A 291 9.04 -39.40 55.07
CA GLU A 291 8.98 -40.87 55.20
C GLU A 291 9.73 -41.37 56.45
N GLU A 292 10.96 -40.89 56.68
CA GLU A 292 11.76 -41.30 57.83
C GLU A 292 11.11 -40.83 59.15
N SER A 293 10.58 -39.61 59.15
CA SER A 293 9.83 -39.04 60.30
C SER A 293 8.56 -39.86 60.61
N LYS A 294 7.82 -40.29 59.58
CA LYS A 294 6.64 -41.12 59.73
C LYS A 294 6.97 -42.52 60.26
N LYS A 295 8.00 -43.17 59.72
CA LYS A 295 8.49 -44.48 60.20
C LYS A 295 8.89 -44.43 61.69
N LYS A 296 9.56 -43.35 62.12
CA LYS A 296 9.88 -43.09 63.54
C LYS A 296 8.63 -42.88 64.40
N LEU A 297 7.58 -42.24 63.87
CA LEU A 297 6.30 -42.05 64.57
C LEU A 297 5.55 -43.37 64.75
N ASP A 298 5.42 -44.17 63.68
CA ASP A 298 4.70 -45.44 63.68
C ASP A 298 5.34 -46.47 64.64
N GLN A 299 6.68 -46.53 64.70
CA GLN A 299 7.40 -47.31 65.73
C GLN A 299 7.05 -46.85 67.15
N ARG A 300 6.97 -45.53 67.38
CA ARG A 300 6.67 -44.97 68.70
C ARG A 300 5.23 -45.25 69.13
N ILE A 301 4.28 -45.18 68.20
CA ILE A 301 2.87 -45.57 68.41
C ILE A 301 2.76 -47.06 68.74
N ASN A 302 3.45 -47.94 67.99
CA ASN A 302 3.45 -49.38 68.26
C ASN A 302 4.03 -49.73 69.63
N ASN A 303 5.12 -49.08 70.05
CA ASN A 303 5.69 -49.27 71.39
C ASN A 303 4.70 -48.85 72.50
N ILE A 304 4.03 -47.70 72.34
CA ILE A 304 3.00 -47.22 73.28
C ILE A 304 1.81 -48.19 73.32
N ASN A 305 1.38 -48.73 72.17
CA ASN A 305 0.29 -49.69 72.08
C ASN A 305 0.64 -51.02 72.78
N GLU A 306 1.85 -51.56 72.59
CA GLU A 306 2.30 -52.77 73.28
C GLU A 306 2.47 -52.57 74.79
N GLU A 307 3.00 -51.43 75.23
CA GLU A 307 3.07 -51.08 76.66
C GLU A 307 1.67 -50.95 77.28
N SER A 308 0.72 -50.35 76.53
CA SER A 308 -0.68 -50.21 76.93
C SER A 308 -1.39 -51.57 77.00
N LYS A 309 -1.17 -52.47 76.03
CA LYS A 309 -1.67 -53.85 76.07
C LYS A 309 -1.13 -54.63 77.27
N LYS A 310 0.16 -54.49 77.59
CA LYS A 310 0.75 -55.14 78.77
C LYS A 310 0.08 -54.68 80.06
N LYS A 311 -0.05 -53.36 80.25
CA LYS A 311 -0.77 -52.76 81.40
C LYS A 311 -2.25 -53.14 81.44
N LEU A 312 -2.90 -53.32 80.29
CA LEU A 312 -4.28 -53.79 80.20
C LEU A 312 -4.41 -55.28 80.56
N ASN A 313 -3.49 -56.13 80.12
CA ASN A 313 -3.46 -57.56 80.44
C ASN A 313 -3.12 -57.82 81.91
N GLU A 314 -2.27 -56.99 82.54
CA GLU A 314 -2.07 -57.01 83.99
C GLU A 314 -3.34 -56.59 84.76
N LYS A 315 -4.08 -55.58 84.26
CA LYS A 315 -5.38 -55.21 84.83
C LYS A 315 -6.43 -56.31 84.63
N LEU A 316 -6.47 -56.96 83.47
CA LEU A 316 -7.37 -58.09 83.19
C LEU A 316 -7.08 -59.27 84.13
N LYS A 317 -5.82 -59.68 84.32
CA LYS A 317 -5.46 -60.71 85.32
C LYS A 317 -5.84 -60.35 86.76
N ASN A 318 -5.91 -59.05 87.09
CA ASN A 318 -6.39 -58.56 88.38
C ASN A 318 -7.92 -58.38 88.44
N ILE A 319 -8.64 -58.53 87.32
CA ILE A 319 -10.09 -58.59 87.22
C ILE A 319 -10.56 -60.05 87.19
N GLU A 320 -9.91 -60.93 86.42
CA GLU A 320 -10.16 -62.38 86.41
C GLU A 320 -10.06 -62.96 87.84
N LYS A 321 -9.01 -62.60 88.58
CA LYS A 321 -8.85 -62.93 90.01
C LYS A 321 -9.92 -62.35 90.95
N LYS A 322 -10.70 -61.36 90.50
CA LYS A 322 -11.86 -60.82 91.23
C LYS A 322 -13.16 -61.49 90.77
N GLU A 323 -13.27 -61.87 89.50
CA GLU A 323 -14.38 -62.66 88.97
C GLU A 323 -14.41 -64.07 89.56
N GLU A 324 -13.26 -64.70 89.82
CA GLU A 324 -13.20 -65.95 90.61
C GLU A 324 -13.78 -65.78 92.04
N THR A 325 -13.69 -64.59 92.63
CA THR A 325 -14.34 -64.27 93.93
C THR A 325 -15.77 -63.75 93.82
N LEU A 326 -16.26 -63.44 92.61
CA LEU A 326 -17.59 -62.86 92.35
C LEU A 326 -18.58 -63.89 91.77
N ASN A 327 -18.12 -64.84 90.96
CA ASN A 327 -18.94 -65.90 90.36
C ASN A 327 -19.54 -66.91 91.37
N ALA A 328 -19.37 -66.67 92.67
CA ALA A 328 -20.14 -67.30 93.75
C ALA A 328 -21.48 -66.57 94.05
N ARG A 329 -21.77 -65.46 93.37
CA ARG A 329 -23.03 -64.69 93.42
C ARG A 329 -23.44 -64.22 92.01
N ASP A 330 -24.69 -63.80 91.90
CA ASP A 330 -25.29 -63.14 90.74
C ASP A 330 -25.55 -64.02 89.50
N SER A 331 -26.14 -65.19 89.76
CA SER A 331 -27.36 -65.51 89.00
C SER A 331 -28.40 -64.39 89.18
N ASP A 332 -29.13 -64.05 88.12
CA ASP A 332 -30.24 -63.06 88.07
C ASP A 332 -29.89 -61.57 87.80
N PHE A 333 -29.07 -61.30 86.77
CA PHE A 333 -29.22 -60.04 86.01
C PHE A 333 -29.24 -60.18 84.47
N SER A 334 -29.23 -61.41 83.96
CA SER A 334 -29.33 -61.70 82.51
C SER A 334 -30.80 -61.63 82.01
N ASN A 335 -31.48 -60.49 82.17
CA ASN A 335 -32.88 -60.38 81.72
C ASN A 335 -33.41 -58.97 81.35
N ARG A 336 -32.60 -57.91 81.29
CA ARG A 336 -33.17 -56.53 81.25
C ARG A 336 -32.62 -55.44 80.33
N LEU A 337 -31.78 -55.72 79.32
CA LEU A 337 -31.41 -54.68 78.34
C LEU A 337 -31.16 -55.18 76.90
N LYS A 338 -32.23 -55.64 76.23
CA LYS A 338 -32.29 -55.79 74.76
C LYS A 338 -33.39 -54.88 74.18
N GLN A 339 -33.13 -53.58 74.00
CA GLN A 339 -33.93 -52.76 73.09
C GLN A 339 -33.19 -51.48 72.64
N PHE A 340 -33.61 -50.96 71.47
CA PHE A 340 -33.16 -49.73 70.78
C PHE A 340 -31.74 -49.71 70.20
N GLU A 341 -31.50 -49.18 68.99
CA GLU A 341 -32.04 -49.45 67.63
C GLU A 341 -31.25 -48.60 66.59
N LYS A 342 -31.35 -48.99 65.30
CA LYS A 342 -30.48 -48.73 64.13
C LYS A 342 -30.59 -47.40 63.31
N GLU A 343 -29.47 -47.05 62.62
CA GLU A 343 -29.29 -46.34 61.29
C GLU A 343 -29.36 -44.76 61.25
N LYS A 344 -29.50 -43.92 60.17
CA LYS A 344 -30.08 -44.09 58.80
C LYS A 344 -29.92 -42.92 57.71
N LYS A 345 -28.79 -42.84 56.95
CA LYS A 345 -28.62 -42.42 55.48
C LYS A 345 -28.53 -40.93 54.93
N LYS A 346 -27.78 -40.76 53.80
CA LYS A 346 -27.72 -39.90 52.52
C LYS A 346 -28.43 -38.49 52.38
N LYS A 347 -28.54 -37.68 51.26
CA LYS A 347 -28.37 -37.61 49.73
C LYS A 347 -28.29 -36.07 49.27
N GLU A 348 -28.17 -35.50 48.03
CA GLU A 348 -27.58 -35.71 46.65
C GLU A 348 -27.90 -34.51 45.63
N ASN A 349 -27.31 -34.41 44.40
CA ASN A 349 -27.80 -33.74 43.11
C ASN A 349 -27.77 -32.17 42.85
N GLN A 350 -27.95 -31.51 41.64
CA GLN A 350 -28.10 -31.79 40.15
C GLN A 350 -27.99 -30.51 39.17
N HIS A 351 -27.68 -30.69 37.84
CA HIS A 351 -27.97 -29.87 36.58
C HIS A 351 -27.49 -28.38 36.37
N SER A 352 -27.58 -27.61 35.22
CA SER A 352 -28.07 -27.69 33.77
C SER A 352 -27.36 -26.59 32.86
N ILE A 353 -27.14 -26.58 31.50
CA ILE A 353 -27.86 -26.60 30.15
C ILE A 353 -28.19 -25.21 29.48
N GLU A 354 -27.94 -24.98 28.14
CA GLU A 354 -28.75 -24.25 27.06
C GLU A 354 -28.00 -23.55 25.84
N THR A 355 -28.74 -23.08 24.78
CA THR A 355 -28.32 -22.58 23.40
C THR A 355 -29.38 -21.58 22.78
N PRO A 356 -29.69 -21.31 21.44
CA PRO A 356 -29.14 -21.54 20.06
C PRO A 356 -29.36 -20.39 18.95
N VAL A 357 -29.23 -20.71 17.62
CA VAL A 357 -29.95 -20.16 16.37
C VAL A 357 -29.46 -18.96 15.46
N GLN A 358 -29.27 -19.26 14.13
CA GLN A 358 -29.40 -18.50 12.81
C GLN A 358 -28.80 -17.05 12.58
N LYS A 359 -28.66 -16.42 11.38
CA LYS A 359 -29.19 -16.59 9.98
C LYS A 359 -28.22 -16.06 8.84
N SER A 360 -28.72 -15.74 7.62
CA SER A 360 -28.01 -15.61 6.30
C SER A 360 -27.95 -14.20 5.66
N LEU A 361 -27.10 -13.93 4.61
CA LEU A 361 -27.25 -12.84 3.61
C LEU A 361 -26.31 -12.90 2.36
N GLU A 362 -26.84 -12.55 1.17
CA GLU A 362 -26.31 -11.91 -0.08
C GLU A 362 -24.92 -12.16 -0.74
N SER A 363 -24.81 -11.85 -2.05
CA SER A 363 -23.61 -12.01 -2.90
C SER A 363 -23.32 -10.79 -3.82
N SER A 364 -22.23 -10.06 -3.56
CA SER A 364 -21.64 -9.02 -4.43
C SER A 364 -20.28 -9.44 -5.00
N SER A 365 -19.65 -8.63 -5.87
CA SER A 365 -18.24 -8.81 -6.31
C SER A 365 -17.28 -9.02 -5.14
N SER A 366 -17.49 -8.27 -4.05
CA SER A 366 -16.75 -8.44 -2.80
C SER A 366 -16.96 -9.82 -2.17
N ASN A 367 -18.15 -10.42 -2.33
CA ASN A 367 -18.47 -11.73 -1.78
C ASN A 367 -17.93 -12.87 -2.66
N ILE A 368 -17.81 -12.69 -3.98
CA ILE A 368 -17.04 -13.61 -4.85
C ILE A 368 -15.57 -13.64 -4.37
N LYS A 369 -14.96 -12.47 -4.15
CA LYS A 369 -13.57 -12.33 -3.65
C LYS A 369 -13.41 -12.92 -2.24
N LYS A 370 -14.38 -12.70 -1.33
CA LYS A 370 -14.44 -13.34 0.01
C LYS A 370 -14.56 -14.86 -0.08
N GLN A 371 -15.40 -15.38 -0.98
CA GLN A 371 -15.59 -16.81 -1.18
C GLN A 371 -14.33 -17.47 -1.75
N ILE A 372 -13.67 -16.87 -2.74
CA ILE A 372 -12.38 -17.35 -3.28
C ILE A 372 -11.32 -17.38 -2.18
N LYS A 373 -11.15 -16.29 -1.41
CA LYS A 373 -10.19 -16.24 -0.29
C LYS A 373 -10.52 -17.20 0.87
N LYS A 374 -11.79 -17.59 1.03
CA LYS A 374 -12.22 -18.60 2.01
C LYS A 374 -12.08 -20.04 1.49
N LYS A 375 -12.13 -20.24 0.16
CA LYS A 375 -12.00 -21.53 -0.52
C LYS A 375 -10.54 -21.93 -0.76
N TYR A 376 -9.65 -20.97 -0.98
CA TYR A 376 -8.24 -21.20 -1.31
C TYR A 376 -7.32 -20.43 -0.35
N SER A 377 -6.66 -21.17 0.55
CA SER A 377 -5.73 -20.64 1.56
C SER A 377 -4.48 -19.98 0.96
N ASP A 378 -4.07 -20.39 -0.24
CA ASP A 378 -2.97 -19.80 -0.99
C ASP A 378 -3.49 -19.18 -2.30
N SER A 379 -4.08 -17.99 -2.17
CA SER A 379 -4.68 -17.21 -3.25
C SER A 379 -4.12 -15.79 -3.37
N VAL A 380 -4.15 -15.24 -4.59
CA VAL A 380 -3.76 -13.86 -4.93
C VAL A 380 -4.80 -13.25 -5.87
N ILE A 381 -5.40 -12.14 -5.45
CA ILE A 381 -6.29 -11.33 -6.28
C ILE A 381 -5.51 -10.16 -6.88
N ILE A 382 -5.50 -10.07 -8.22
CA ILE A 382 -4.84 -9.00 -8.98
C ILE A 382 -5.91 -8.18 -9.70
N VAL A 383 -5.93 -6.87 -9.47
CA VAL A 383 -6.74 -5.93 -10.26
C VAL A 383 -5.93 -5.39 -11.43
N ILE A 384 -6.53 -5.35 -12.62
CA ILE A 384 -5.93 -4.80 -13.84
C ILE A 384 -6.60 -3.45 -14.12
N ALA A 385 -5.79 -2.39 -14.12
CA ALA A 385 -6.17 -1.00 -14.37
C ALA A 385 -5.36 -0.43 -15.54
N GLY A 386 -5.71 0.77 -16.00
CA GLY A 386 -5.13 1.38 -17.21
C GLY A 386 -6.20 2.02 -18.09
N ASP A 387 -5.77 3.01 -18.89
CA ASP A 387 -6.62 3.86 -19.73
C ASP A 387 -7.28 3.08 -20.87
N LYS A 388 -6.50 2.36 -21.68
CA LYS A 388 -7.01 1.72 -22.90
C LYS A 388 -7.56 0.34 -22.63
N SER A 389 -8.73 0.07 -23.21
CA SER A 389 -9.36 -1.26 -23.11
C SER A 389 -8.50 -2.31 -23.81
N LYS A 390 -8.04 -2.03 -25.04
CA LYS A 390 -7.19 -2.90 -25.88
C LYS A 390 -5.91 -3.37 -25.19
N ASP A 391 -5.23 -2.46 -24.50
CA ASP A 391 -4.01 -2.74 -23.74
C ASP A 391 -4.28 -3.71 -22.59
N LYS A 392 -5.49 -3.67 -21.98
CA LYS A 392 -5.93 -4.64 -20.96
C LYS A 392 -6.50 -5.92 -21.57
N GLU A 393 -7.24 -5.85 -22.68
CA GLU A 393 -7.78 -7.00 -23.42
C GLU A 393 -6.64 -7.96 -23.80
N LEU A 394 -5.56 -7.46 -24.41
CA LEU A 394 -4.38 -8.26 -24.74
C LEU A 394 -3.67 -8.83 -23.50
N LEU A 395 -3.57 -8.04 -22.43
CA LEU A 395 -3.01 -8.52 -21.16
C LEU A 395 -3.85 -9.64 -20.54
N ILE A 396 -5.18 -9.57 -20.67
CA ILE A 396 -6.13 -10.60 -20.23
C ILE A 396 -5.98 -11.88 -21.05
N GLU A 397 -5.81 -11.78 -22.38
CA GLU A 397 -5.51 -12.94 -23.23
C GLU A 397 -4.23 -13.66 -22.78
N TYR A 398 -3.16 -12.89 -22.49
CA TYR A 398 -1.92 -13.46 -21.95
C TYR A 398 -2.11 -14.09 -20.56
N CYS A 399 -2.90 -13.46 -19.67
CA CYS A 399 -3.21 -13.98 -18.34
C CYS A 399 -4.08 -15.25 -18.37
N MET A 400 -5.14 -15.27 -19.17
CA MET A 400 -5.99 -16.47 -19.33
C MET A 400 -5.17 -17.62 -19.93
N SER A 401 -4.33 -17.34 -20.94
CA SER A 401 -3.42 -18.31 -21.55
C SER A 401 -2.25 -18.75 -20.64
N ALA A 402 -2.08 -18.13 -19.47
CA ALA A 402 -1.11 -18.51 -18.46
C ALA A 402 -1.70 -19.39 -17.34
N LEU A 403 -3.03 -19.56 -17.27
CA LEU A 403 -3.71 -20.25 -16.18
C LEU A 403 -4.05 -21.71 -16.52
N GLU A 404 -3.65 -22.62 -15.64
CA GLU A 404 -4.19 -23.97 -15.58
C GLU A 404 -5.61 -23.91 -14.97
N ASP A 405 -6.54 -24.76 -15.44
CA ASP A 405 -7.95 -24.77 -15.04
C ASP A 405 -8.67 -23.39 -15.08
N CYS A 406 -8.33 -22.56 -16.05
CA CYS A 406 -8.88 -21.20 -16.18
C CYS A 406 -10.41 -21.19 -16.29
N ARG A 407 -11.07 -20.39 -15.43
CA ARG A 407 -12.53 -20.21 -15.34
C ARG A 407 -12.88 -18.73 -15.30
N ILE A 408 -14.02 -18.37 -15.88
CA ILE A 408 -14.60 -17.04 -15.74
C ILE A 408 -15.62 -17.12 -14.60
N GLU A 409 -15.40 -16.36 -13.53
CA GLU A 409 -16.24 -16.34 -12.32
C GLU A 409 -17.32 -15.24 -12.43
N ALA A 410 -17.04 -14.16 -13.18
CA ALA A 410 -18.01 -13.14 -13.58
C ALA A 410 -17.54 -12.43 -14.87
N GLU A 411 -18.47 -12.09 -15.76
CA GLU A 411 -18.21 -11.22 -16.91
C GLU A 411 -19.43 -10.35 -17.20
N ASN A 412 -19.21 -9.05 -17.30
CA ASN A 412 -20.20 -8.02 -17.60
C ASN A 412 -19.48 -6.72 -18.01
N ASP A 413 -20.23 -5.71 -18.48
CA ASP A 413 -19.73 -4.42 -18.97
C ASP A 413 -18.85 -3.62 -17.96
N PHE A 414 -18.90 -4.00 -16.68
CA PHE A 414 -18.21 -3.34 -15.58
C PHE A 414 -16.96 -4.10 -15.10
N GLU A 415 -17.03 -5.42 -14.91
CA GLU A 415 -15.88 -6.27 -14.55
C GLU A 415 -15.86 -7.61 -15.28
N LYS A 416 -14.63 -8.08 -15.59
CA LYS A 416 -14.35 -9.48 -15.91
C LYS A 416 -13.46 -10.08 -14.82
N ILE A 417 -14.01 -11.01 -14.04
CA ILE A 417 -13.30 -11.79 -13.03
C ILE A 417 -13.04 -13.18 -13.60
N PHE A 418 -11.77 -13.56 -13.72
CA PHE A 418 -11.36 -14.90 -14.12
C PHE A 418 -10.28 -15.42 -13.18
N THR A 419 -10.19 -16.74 -13.07
CA THR A 419 -9.37 -17.39 -12.05
C THR A 419 -8.82 -18.73 -12.54
N GLY A 420 -7.73 -19.19 -11.95
CA GLY A 420 -7.11 -20.47 -12.26
C GLY A 420 -5.85 -20.68 -11.44
N ILE A 421 -5.04 -21.66 -11.84
CA ILE A 421 -3.84 -22.09 -11.13
C ILE A 421 -2.60 -21.68 -11.91
N ILE A 422 -1.56 -21.22 -11.18
CA ILE A 422 -0.19 -21.13 -11.69
C ILE A 422 0.72 -21.90 -10.74
N GLN A 423 1.52 -22.81 -11.28
CA GLN A 423 2.54 -23.53 -10.49
C GLN A 423 3.69 -22.57 -10.13
N ILE A 424 3.92 -22.37 -8.84
CA ILE A 424 5.02 -21.55 -8.30
C ILE A 424 5.81 -22.41 -7.31
N ASP A 425 7.10 -22.62 -7.58
CA ASP A 425 8.00 -23.42 -6.73
C ASP A 425 7.39 -24.81 -6.37
N ASN A 426 6.81 -25.48 -7.37
CA ASN A 426 6.05 -26.74 -7.30
C ASN A 426 4.80 -26.72 -6.39
N LYS A 427 4.15 -25.56 -6.23
CA LYS A 427 2.87 -25.41 -5.53
C LYS A 427 1.82 -24.78 -6.44
N PRO A 428 0.58 -25.33 -6.48
CA PRO A 428 -0.52 -24.70 -7.21
C PRO A 428 -1.00 -23.48 -6.43
N ILE A 429 -0.77 -22.28 -6.98
CA ILE A 429 -1.24 -21.02 -6.41
C ILE A 429 -2.48 -20.56 -7.19
N HIS A 430 -3.55 -20.20 -6.48
CA HIS A 430 -4.80 -19.77 -7.10
C HIS A 430 -4.77 -18.27 -7.39
N PHE A 431 -4.65 -17.91 -8.67
CA PHE A 431 -4.71 -16.52 -9.13
C PHE A 431 -6.13 -16.16 -9.54
N THR A 432 -6.56 -14.95 -9.16
CA THR A 432 -7.80 -14.34 -9.61
C THR A 432 -7.48 -12.97 -10.19
N PHE A 433 -7.76 -12.78 -11.47
CA PHE A 433 -7.60 -11.51 -12.16
C PHE A 433 -8.95 -10.81 -12.27
N VAL A 434 -8.95 -9.50 -12.02
CA VAL A 434 -10.13 -8.63 -12.08
C VAL A 434 -9.82 -7.52 -13.07
N ASN A 435 -10.36 -7.61 -14.29
CA ASN A 435 -10.32 -6.50 -15.24
C ASN A 435 -11.23 -5.38 -14.74
N THR A 436 -10.65 -4.21 -14.46
CA THR A 436 -11.43 -3.00 -14.15
C THR A 436 -11.75 -2.27 -15.44
N SER A 437 -13.00 -1.81 -15.59
CA SER A 437 -13.41 -1.13 -16.82
C SER A 437 -12.54 0.11 -17.07
N SER A 438 -12.03 0.24 -18.30
CA SER A 438 -11.39 1.49 -18.75
C SER A 438 -12.35 2.66 -18.64
N ASP A 439 -13.62 2.40 -18.93
CA ASP A 439 -14.64 3.42 -19.07
C ASP A 439 -14.92 4.12 -17.73
N ASP A 440 -14.55 5.39 -17.65
CA ASP A 440 -14.65 6.16 -16.42
C ASP A 440 -16.08 6.50 -15.99
N ARG A 441 -17.12 6.12 -16.77
CA ARG A 441 -18.49 5.98 -16.25
C ARG A 441 -18.54 5.13 -14.99
N TYR A 442 -17.62 4.16 -14.88
CA TYR A 442 -17.51 3.23 -13.76
C TYR A 442 -16.44 3.60 -12.73
N SER A 443 -15.69 4.70 -12.88
CA SER A 443 -14.62 5.15 -11.96
C SER A 443 -15.01 5.08 -10.47
N ARG A 444 -16.21 5.58 -10.11
CA ARG A 444 -16.76 5.54 -8.74
C ARG A 444 -17.08 4.15 -8.21
N LEU A 445 -17.24 3.18 -9.10
CA LEU A 445 -17.49 1.77 -8.79
C LEU A 445 -16.20 0.93 -8.91
N ARG A 446 -15.17 1.36 -9.65
CA ARG A 446 -13.83 0.73 -9.64
C ARG A 446 -13.23 0.63 -8.24
N ALA A 447 -13.53 1.58 -7.37
CA ALA A 447 -13.25 1.50 -5.93
C ALA A 447 -13.69 0.16 -5.29
N LEU A 448 -14.85 -0.37 -5.67
CA LEU A 448 -15.37 -1.67 -5.22
C LEU A 448 -14.67 -2.86 -5.89
N GLN A 449 -14.11 -2.66 -7.09
CA GLN A 449 -13.32 -3.67 -7.79
C GLN A 449 -11.95 -3.86 -7.13
N TYR A 450 -11.37 -2.77 -6.59
CA TYR A 450 -10.15 -2.77 -5.78
C TYR A 450 -10.34 -3.38 -4.37
N GLU A 451 -11.58 -3.58 -3.89
CA GLU A 451 -11.82 -4.23 -2.60
C GLU A 451 -11.20 -5.64 -2.57
N GLN A 452 -10.39 -5.92 -1.54
CA GLN A 452 -9.67 -7.17 -1.33
C GLN A 452 -8.65 -7.54 -2.41
N ALA A 453 -8.25 -6.63 -3.30
CA ALA A 453 -7.07 -6.85 -4.13
C ALA A 453 -5.85 -7.16 -3.24
N ASP A 454 -5.02 -8.11 -3.64
CA ASP A 454 -3.72 -8.36 -3.02
C ASP A 454 -2.60 -7.61 -3.72
N ALA A 455 -2.76 -7.31 -5.01
CA ALA A 455 -1.89 -6.48 -5.85
C ALA A 455 -2.68 -5.82 -7.01
N ALA A 456 -2.07 -4.83 -7.66
CA ALA A 456 -2.59 -4.20 -8.87
C ALA A 456 -1.57 -4.19 -10.01
N VAL A 457 -2.03 -4.27 -11.25
CA VAL A 457 -1.26 -4.09 -12.48
C VAL A 457 -1.86 -2.93 -13.26
N ILE A 458 -1.05 -1.93 -13.61
CA ILE A 458 -1.47 -0.77 -14.43
C ILE A 458 -0.86 -0.90 -15.83
N ALA A 459 -1.70 -1.02 -16.85
CA ALA A 459 -1.31 -1.08 -18.25
C ALA A 459 -1.31 0.31 -18.92
N PHE A 460 -0.40 0.51 -19.87
CA PHE A 460 -0.31 1.69 -20.74
C PHE A 460 0.39 1.32 -22.06
N THR A 461 0.23 2.13 -23.12
CA THR A 461 0.90 1.85 -24.41
C THR A 461 2.33 2.39 -24.45
N THR A 462 3.31 1.58 -24.80
CA THR A 462 4.74 1.99 -24.85
C THR A 462 5.07 3.09 -25.88
N ASN A 463 4.18 3.38 -26.83
CA ASN A 463 4.33 4.47 -27.81
C ASN A 463 3.39 5.67 -27.60
N ASP A 464 2.69 5.73 -26.47
CA ASP A 464 1.81 6.82 -26.07
C ASP A 464 2.23 7.41 -24.72
N ARG A 465 2.55 8.71 -24.73
CA ARG A 465 3.00 9.45 -23.55
C ARG A 465 1.87 9.94 -22.66
N VAL A 466 0.66 10.15 -23.18
CA VAL A 466 -0.50 10.53 -22.35
C VAL A 466 -0.92 9.33 -21.49
N SER A 467 -1.01 8.15 -22.12
CA SER A 467 -1.27 6.86 -21.46
C SER A 467 -0.25 6.57 -20.34
N PHE A 468 1.03 6.84 -20.57
CA PHE A 468 2.09 6.68 -19.56
C PHE A 468 2.03 7.73 -18.43
N GLU A 469 1.80 9.00 -18.77
CA GLU A 469 1.81 10.09 -17.77
C GLU A 469 0.56 10.06 -16.89
N ASP A 470 -0.57 9.52 -17.34
CA ASP A 470 -1.75 9.30 -16.47
C ASP A 470 -1.55 8.18 -15.43
N ILE A 471 -0.49 7.36 -15.48
CA ILE A 471 -0.17 6.39 -14.42
C ILE A 471 -0.01 7.08 -13.04
N PRO A 472 0.90 8.06 -12.85
CA PRO A 472 1.01 8.80 -11.61
C PRO A 472 -0.11 9.81 -11.31
N PHE A 473 -0.93 10.24 -12.29
CA PHE A 473 -1.96 11.28 -12.07
C PHE A 473 -3.40 10.77 -11.97
N GLN A 474 -3.66 9.55 -12.45
CA GLN A 474 -4.93 8.84 -12.35
C GLN A 474 -4.74 7.53 -11.56
N TRP A 475 -4.00 6.58 -12.14
CA TRP A 475 -4.10 5.18 -11.72
C TRP A 475 -3.46 4.87 -10.35
N ILE A 476 -2.26 5.38 -10.07
CA ILE A 476 -1.62 5.19 -8.76
C ILE A 476 -2.44 5.87 -7.64
N PRO A 477 -2.86 7.16 -7.76
CA PRO A 477 -3.72 7.79 -6.77
C PRO A 477 -5.07 7.08 -6.56
N GLU A 478 -5.74 6.63 -7.63
CA GLU A 478 -7.04 5.94 -7.55
C GLU A 478 -6.92 4.60 -6.77
N ILE A 479 -5.82 3.87 -6.97
CA ILE A 479 -5.56 2.59 -6.30
C ILE A 479 -5.07 2.80 -4.85
N GLU A 480 -4.10 3.69 -4.61
CA GLU A 480 -3.57 3.94 -3.25
C GLU A 480 -4.64 4.49 -2.29
N PHE A 481 -5.64 5.23 -2.82
CA PHE A 481 -6.79 5.71 -2.04
C PHE A 481 -7.62 4.57 -1.44
N MET A 482 -7.69 3.41 -2.11
CA MET A 482 -8.41 2.23 -1.62
C MET A 482 -7.56 1.30 -0.73
N GLY A 483 -6.22 1.35 -0.83
CA GLY A 483 -5.32 0.64 0.07
C GLY A 483 -3.90 0.44 -0.45
N LYS A 484 -2.93 0.27 0.47
CA LYS A 484 -1.49 0.18 0.16
C LYS A 484 -1.02 -1.21 -0.33
N ILE A 485 -1.69 -1.73 -1.36
CA ILE A 485 -1.30 -2.97 -2.06
C ILE A 485 0.01 -2.78 -2.86
N PRO A 486 0.74 -3.84 -3.26
CA PRO A 486 1.80 -3.75 -4.26
C PRO A 486 1.19 -3.35 -5.61
N ILE A 487 1.72 -2.29 -6.22
CA ILE A 487 1.39 -1.90 -7.61
C ILE A 487 2.49 -2.41 -8.53
N PHE A 488 2.13 -2.82 -9.74
CA PHE A 488 3.03 -3.18 -10.83
C PHE A 488 2.60 -2.41 -12.08
N ILE A 489 3.54 -2.09 -12.96
CA ILE A 489 3.25 -1.36 -14.21
C ILE A 489 3.69 -2.20 -15.40
N THR A 490 2.88 -2.20 -16.47
CA THR A 490 3.14 -2.98 -17.68
C THR A 490 3.02 -2.12 -18.93
N GLY A 491 4.11 -2.05 -19.69
CA GLY A 491 4.15 -1.39 -20.99
C GLY A 491 3.68 -2.35 -22.08
N MET A 492 2.56 -2.02 -22.73
CA MET A 492 1.95 -2.83 -23.78
C MET A 492 2.44 -2.42 -25.16
N TYR A 493 2.38 -3.38 -26.10
CA TYR A 493 2.80 -3.23 -27.49
C TYR A 493 4.25 -2.72 -27.68
N PRO A 494 5.27 -3.32 -27.02
CA PRO A 494 6.65 -2.88 -27.09
C PRO A 494 7.25 -2.88 -28.51
N GLU A 495 6.63 -3.59 -29.46
CA GLU A 495 6.94 -3.64 -30.89
C GLU A 495 6.48 -2.41 -31.69
N LYS A 496 5.51 -1.63 -31.19
CA LYS A 496 5.03 -0.39 -31.84
C LYS A 496 5.88 0.84 -31.52
N ARG A 497 6.89 0.65 -30.68
CA ARG A 497 7.88 1.65 -30.26
C ARG A 497 8.80 2.02 -31.44
N SER A 498 8.91 3.31 -31.75
CA SER A 498 9.71 3.74 -32.92
C SER A 498 11.21 3.48 -32.74
N ASN A 499 11.90 3.13 -33.84
CA ASN A 499 13.36 3.11 -33.89
C ASN A 499 13.86 4.08 -34.99
N PRO A 500 14.52 5.21 -34.66
CA PRO A 500 14.79 5.72 -33.31
C PRO A 500 13.52 6.23 -32.60
N LEU A 501 13.57 6.30 -31.28
CA LEU A 501 12.46 6.72 -30.41
C LEU A 501 12.00 8.15 -30.72
N LYS A 502 10.69 8.34 -30.96
CA LYS A 502 10.01 9.66 -31.03
C LYS A 502 9.83 10.26 -29.61
N PRO A 503 9.20 11.44 -29.46
CA PRO A 503 8.85 11.98 -28.14
C PRO A 503 7.71 11.24 -27.44
N THR A 504 6.79 10.63 -28.20
CA THR A 504 5.67 9.84 -27.67
C THR A 504 6.09 8.45 -27.18
N ASP A 505 7.22 7.93 -27.66
CA ASP A 505 7.76 6.65 -27.22
C ASP A 505 8.31 6.71 -25.79
N ILE A 506 7.99 5.68 -25.01
CA ILE A 506 8.53 5.43 -23.67
C ILE A 506 9.58 4.34 -23.80
N SER A 507 10.80 4.61 -23.36
CA SER A 507 11.85 3.59 -23.30
C SER A 507 11.64 2.64 -22.12
N VAL A 508 12.11 1.39 -22.24
CA VAL A 508 12.02 0.37 -21.17
C VAL A 508 12.58 0.89 -19.84
N ASP A 509 13.69 1.62 -19.90
CA ASP A 509 14.33 2.18 -18.71
C ASP A 509 13.64 3.45 -18.19
N GLU A 510 12.96 4.23 -19.04
CA GLU A 510 12.07 5.29 -18.55
C GLU A 510 10.88 4.69 -17.79
N GLY A 511 10.24 3.66 -18.36
CA GLY A 511 9.18 2.90 -17.70
C GLY A 511 9.60 2.42 -16.32
N ARG A 512 10.68 1.63 -16.25
CA ARG A 512 11.29 1.16 -14.98
C ARG A 512 11.58 2.29 -14.00
N ASN A 513 12.22 3.37 -14.44
CA ASN A 513 12.59 4.48 -13.57
C ASN A 513 11.36 5.22 -13.01
N THR A 514 10.34 5.46 -13.83
CA THR A 514 9.10 6.11 -13.40
C THR A 514 8.31 5.23 -12.44
N SER A 515 8.19 3.93 -12.73
CA SER A 515 7.56 2.97 -11.81
C SER A 515 8.23 2.96 -10.43
N LEU A 516 9.56 2.89 -10.39
CA LEU A 516 10.32 2.94 -9.14
C LEU A 516 10.22 4.30 -8.43
N LYS A 517 10.11 5.42 -9.16
CA LYS A 517 9.88 6.76 -8.57
C LYS A 517 8.54 6.84 -7.84
N PHE A 518 7.49 6.29 -8.42
CA PHE A 518 6.12 6.35 -7.89
C PHE A 518 5.72 5.12 -7.04
N GLY A 519 6.70 4.37 -6.52
CA GLY A 519 6.46 3.32 -5.52
C GLY A 519 5.88 2.01 -6.05
N ALA A 520 5.78 1.83 -7.37
CA ALA A 520 5.44 0.54 -7.95
C ALA A 520 6.58 -0.47 -7.72
N SER A 521 6.19 -1.69 -7.39
CA SER A 521 7.06 -2.80 -6.98
C SER A 521 7.96 -3.28 -8.10
N ASN A 522 7.45 -3.29 -9.35
CA ASN A 522 8.21 -3.66 -10.55
C ASN A 522 7.57 -3.11 -11.84
N TYR A 523 8.30 -3.22 -12.95
CA TYR A 523 7.90 -2.83 -14.30
C TYR A 523 8.19 -3.94 -15.31
N PHE A 524 7.25 -4.21 -16.21
CA PHE A 524 7.34 -5.27 -17.21
C PHE A 524 6.88 -4.80 -18.61
N GLU A 525 7.26 -5.55 -19.65
CA GLU A 525 6.74 -5.41 -21.02
C GLU A 525 6.45 -6.83 -21.56
N PRO A 526 5.30 -7.43 -21.21
CA PRO A 526 4.96 -8.80 -21.60
C PRO A 526 4.55 -8.85 -23.08
N THR A 527 4.96 -9.93 -23.73
CA THR A 527 4.72 -10.22 -25.15
C THR A 527 3.92 -11.51 -25.36
N ASN A 528 3.78 -12.32 -24.31
CA ASN A 528 3.19 -13.66 -24.36
C ASN A 528 2.78 -14.16 -22.95
N SER A 529 2.15 -15.33 -22.85
CA SER A 529 1.69 -15.91 -21.58
C SER A 529 2.79 -16.53 -20.69
N LEU A 530 3.96 -16.90 -21.24
CA LEU A 530 5.11 -17.35 -20.46
C LEU A 530 5.70 -16.19 -19.65
N ASP A 531 5.73 -14.97 -20.22
CA ASP A 531 6.07 -13.75 -19.50
C ASP A 531 5.14 -13.55 -18.29
N ILE A 532 3.83 -13.79 -18.46
CA ILE A 532 2.86 -13.70 -17.35
C ILE A 532 3.09 -14.77 -16.28
N LYS A 533 3.46 -16.02 -16.64
CA LYS A 533 3.85 -17.02 -15.63
C LYS A 533 5.04 -16.53 -14.79
N ASN A 534 6.06 -15.95 -15.42
CA ASN A 534 7.23 -15.38 -14.74
C ASN A 534 6.88 -14.15 -13.86
N ILE A 535 6.05 -13.23 -14.38
CA ILE A 535 5.56 -12.05 -13.65
C ILE A 535 4.74 -12.48 -12.42
N SER A 536 3.88 -13.48 -12.57
CA SER A 536 3.03 -13.98 -11.49
C SER A 536 3.83 -14.56 -10.31
N GLN A 537 5.01 -15.17 -10.58
CA GLN A 537 5.93 -15.58 -9.52
C GLN A 537 6.48 -14.39 -8.72
N ILE A 538 6.80 -13.27 -9.39
CA ILE A 538 7.27 -12.04 -8.74
C ILE A 538 6.15 -11.42 -7.91
N VAL A 539 4.94 -11.31 -8.48
CA VAL A 539 3.76 -10.78 -7.77
C VAL A 539 3.45 -11.59 -6.52
N TYR A 540 3.42 -12.93 -6.60
CA TYR A 540 3.21 -13.80 -5.43
C TYR A 540 4.26 -13.58 -4.34
N LYS A 541 5.54 -13.51 -4.74
CA LYS A 541 6.67 -13.33 -3.80
C LYS A 541 6.60 -11.98 -3.09
N ASP A 542 6.19 -10.89 -3.76
CA ASP A 542 6.01 -9.57 -3.14
C ASP A 542 4.72 -9.43 -2.31
N VAL A 543 3.61 -10.04 -2.76
CA VAL A 543 2.37 -10.14 -1.97
C VAL A 543 2.62 -10.88 -0.65
N LYS A 544 3.39 -11.97 -0.68
CA LYS A 544 3.75 -12.73 0.55
C LYS A 544 4.74 -11.99 1.44
N LYS A 545 5.61 -11.11 0.91
CA LYS A 545 6.46 -10.21 1.74
C LYS A 545 5.62 -9.21 2.53
N LYS A 546 4.56 -8.62 1.95
CA LYS A 546 3.66 -7.67 2.66
C LYS A 546 2.68 -8.32 3.65
N LYS A 547 2.60 -9.66 3.70
CA LYS A 547 1.73 -10.43 4.61
C LYS A 547 2.49 -11.05 5.80
N LYS A 548 3.72 -10.59 6.05
CA LYS A 548 4.56 -10.92 7.20
C LYS A 548 4.99 -9.64 7.90
#